data_AF-A0AAW0YS88-F1
#
_entry.id   AF-A0AAW0YS88-F1
#
_cell.length_a   1.000
_cell.length_b   1.000
_cell.length_c   1.000
_cell.angle_alpha   90.00
_cell.angle_beta   90.00
_cell.angle_gamma   90.00
#
_symmetry.space_group_name_H-M   'P 1'
#
loop_
_entity.id
_entity.type
_entity.pdbx_description
1 polymer ?
#
loop_
_entity_poly.entity_id
_entity_poly.type
_entity_poly.pdbx_seq_one_letter_code
_entity_poly.pdbx_strand_id
1 'polypeptide(L)'
;MVSKEVKASHELVFKYSNSDFVYNTSSDHGQDMMSAFDSLLLEKWKAADDASLFNYKVDDVETKLLAGKYKFVVQMNANRKIMKRKSQNILNVVQPFEPECFNFTKIKTEEILTNLHYEQNSPKRH
;
A
#
# COMPACT_ATOMS: atom_id res chain seq x y z
N MET A 1 9.81 30.10 -24.72
CA MET A 1 9.57 29.22 -23.56
C MET A 1 9.18 27.87 -24.10
N VAL A 2 10.10 26.91 -24.08
CA VAL A 2 9.85 25.56 -24.60
C VAL A 2 9.08 24.79 -23.55
N SER A 3 7.85 24.42 -23.88
CA SER A 3 7.02 23.48 -23.13
C SER A 3 7.81 22.19 -22.92
N LYS A 4 8.16 21.90 -21.67
CA LYS A 4 8.58 20.55 -21.30
C LYS A 4 7.31 19.71 -21.18
N GLU A 5 7.01 18.94 -22.21
CA GLU A 5 6.19 17.74 -22.08
C GLU A 5 6.80 16.88 -20.98
N VAL A 6 6.05 16.69 -19.90
CA VAL A 6 6.34 15.66 -18.91
C VAL A 6 6.04 14.33 -19.59
N LYS A 7 7.10 13.63 -20.02
CA LYS A 7 6.99 12.26 -20.56
C LYS A 7 6.19 11.41 -19.57
N ALA A 8 5.09 10.85 -20.07
CA ALA A 8 4.27 9.88 -19.37
C ALA A 8 5.16 8.74 -18.86
N SER A 9 5.10 8.52 -17.54
CA SER A 9 5.68 7.42 -16.79
C SER A 9 5.21 6.09 -17.35
N HIS A 10 5.96 5.54 -18.31
CA HIS A 10 5.87 4.15 -18.69
C HIS A 10 6.50 3.30 -17.56
N GLU A 11 5.85 2.17 -17.25
CA GLU A 11 6.33 1.05 -16.41
C GLU A 11 6.30 1.21 -14.87
N LEU A 12 5.08 1.20 -14.32
CA LEU A 12 4.85 0.69 -12.95
C LEU A 12 3.84 -0.45 -12.93
N VAL A 13 3.60 -1.14 -14.05
CA VAL A 13 2.53 -2.15 -14.14
C VAL A 13 3.07 -3.54 -13.78
N PHE A 14 2.61 -4.11 -12.68
CA PHE A 14 2.77 -5.53 -12.37
C PHE A 14 1.65 -6.33 -13.05
N LYS A 15 2.07 -7.26 -13.90
CA LYS A 15 1.16 -8.17 -14.60
C LYS A 15 1.00 -9.44 -13.78
N TYR A 16 -0.23 -9.88 -13.62
CA TYR A 16 -0.56 -11.09 -12.87
C TYR A 16 -1.65 -11.88 -13.57
N SER A 17 -1.69 -13.18 -13.32
CA SER A 17 -2.71 -14.09 -13.83
C SER A 17 -3.18 -15.04 -12.74
N ASN A 18 -4.04 -16.00 -13.10
CA ASN A 18 -4.49 -17.03 -12.18
C ASN A 18 -3.36 -17.88 -11.57
N SER A 19 -2.18 -17.96 -12.21
CA SER A 19 -1.03 -18.69 -11.68
C SER A 19 -0.40 -18.03 -10.45
N ASP A 20 -0.62 -16.72 -10.28
CA ASP A 20 -0.02 -15.94 -9.20
C ASP A 20 -0.90 -15.90 -7.94
N PHE A 21 -2.09 -16.51 -8.00
CA PHE A 21 -3.01 -16.54 -6.86
C PHE A 21 -2.62 -17.58 -5.82
N VAL A 22 -2.51 -17.13 -4.57
CA VAL A 22 -2.27 -17.98 -3.40
C VAL A 22 -3.63 -18.29 -2.76
N TYR A 23 -4.12 -19.52 -2.96
CA TYR A 23 -5.41 -19.96 -2.40
C TYR A 23 -5.26 -20.64 -1.03
N ASN A 24 -4.05 -21.10 -0.69
CA ASN A 24 -3.79 -21.72 0.59
C ASN A 24 -3.31 -20.66 1.59
N THR A 25 -4.08 -20.43 2.65
CA THR A 25 -3.74 -19.50 3.74
C THR A 25 -3.37 -20.24 5.04
N SER A 26 -3.04 -21.53 4.97
CA SER A 26 -2.64 -22.31 6.15
C SER A 26 -1.38 -21.72 6.77
N SER A 27 -1.38 -21.56 8.09
CA SER A 27 -0.28 -20.99 8.87
C SER A 27 0.97 -21.87 8.98
N ASP A 28 1.00 -23.03 8.32
CA ASP A 28 2.14 -23.96 8.29
C ASP A 28 3.13 -23.47 7.21
N HIS A 29 3.71 -22.30 7.45
CA HIS A 29 4.61 -21.60 6.55
C HIS A 29 5.98 -22.32 6.50
N GLY A 30 6.05 -23.43 5.79
CA GLY A 30 7.31 -23.95 5.28
C GLY A 30 7.89 -22.93 4.31
N GLN A 31 8.93 -22.21 4.72
CA GLN A 31 9.70 -21.22 3.94
C GLN A 31 8.98 -20.71 2.68
N ASP A 32 8.08 -19.76 2.85
CA ASP A 32 7.40 -19.10 1.73
C ASP A 32 8.47 -18.48 0.81
N MET A 33 8.60 -19.05 -0.39
CA MET A 33 9.41 -18.48 -1.46
C MET A 33 8.79 -17.13 -1.82
N MET A 34 9.55 -16.03 -1.67
CA MET A 34 9.06 -14.72 -2.08
C MET A 34 8.69 -14.74 -3.56
N SER A 35 7.44 -14.39 -3.86
CA SER A 35 6.97 -14.27 -5.24
C SER A 35 7.63 -13.08 -5.94
N ALA A 36 7.45 -13.01 -7.27
CA ALA A 36 7.84 -11.83 -8.03
C ALA A 36 7.11 -10.57 -7.55
N PHE A 37 5.86 -10.72 -7.10
CA PHE A 37 5.07 -9.62 -6.53
C PHE A 37 5.65 -9.16 -5.19
N ASP A 38 5.98 -10.08 -4.29
CA ASP A 38 6.56 -9.75 -2.97
C ASP A 38 7.88 -9.01 -3.12
N SER A 39 8.72 -9.47 -4.05
CA SER A 39 10.02 -8.87 -4.36
C SER A 39 9.86 -7.44 -4.87
N LEU A 40 8.97 -7.23 -5.85
CA LEU A 40 8.66 -5.90 -6.39
C LEU A 40 8.10 -4.98 -5.31
N LEU A 41 7.13 -5.47 -4.53
CA LEU A 41 6.47 -4.67 -3.51
C LEU A 41 7.48 -4.24 -2.44
N LEU A 42 8.35 -5.15 -2.00
CA LEU A 42 9.39 -4.85 -1.01
C LEU A 42 10.41 -3.83 -1.54
N GLU A 43 10.83 -3.95 -2.81
CA GLU A 43 11.73 -2.99 -3.45
C GLU A 43 11.09 -1.58 -3.48
N LYS A 44 9.86 -1.48 -4.00
CA LYS A 44 9.16 -0.19 -4.12
C LYS A 44 8.83 0.41 -2.76
N TRP A 45 8.47 -0.41 -1.78
CA TRP A 45 8.22 0.04 -0.42
C TRP A 45 9.47 0.67 0.20
N LYS A 46 10.64 0.02 0.06
CA LYS A 46 11.91 0.58 0.56
C LYS A 46 12.27 1.89 -0.14
N ALA A 47 12.12 1.95 -1.46
CA ALA A 47 12.38 3.19 -2.20
C ALA A 47 11.46 4.35 -1.74
N ALA A 48 10.19 4.06 -1.42
CA ALA A 48 9.26 5.04 -0.88
C ALA A 48 9.63 5.50 0.55
N ASP A 49 10.16 4.61 1.39
CA ASP A 49 10.65 4.97 2.72
C ASP A 49 11.93 5.82 2.63
N ASP A 50 12.87 5.44 1.76
CA ASP A 50 14.10 6.20 1.50
C ASP A 50 13.77 7.62 0.98
N ALA A 51 12.71 7.75 0.18
CA ALA A 51 12.18 9.02 -0.30
C ALA A 51 11.31 9.78 0.72
N SER A 52 11.14 9.26 1.95
CA SER A 52 10.34 9.86 3.03
C SER A 52 8.89 10.16 2.65
N LEU A 53 8.27 9.30 1.83
CA LEU A 53 6.89 9.47 1.37
C LEU A 53 5.84 9.06 2.42
N PHE A 54 6.24 8.27 3.42
CA PHE A 54 5.35 7.90 4.53
C PHE A 54 5.23 9.04 5.54
N ASN A 55 3.99 9.29 6.00
CA ASN A 55 3.71 10.36 6.96
C ASN A 55 4.39 10.18 8.32
N TYR A 56 4.69 8.94 8.71
CA TYR A 56 5.44 8.63 9.92
C TYR A 56 6.07 7.24 9.81
N LYS A 57 7.24 7.07 10.41
CA LYS A 57 7.91 5.77 10.54
C LYS A 57 7.27 4.96 11.67
N VAL A 58 7.21 3.65 11.47
CA VAL A 58 6.80 2.65 12.47
C VAL A 58 7.95 1.71 12.82
N ASP A 59 9.14 1.99 12.30
CA ASP A 59 10.35 1.26 12.63
C ASP A 59 10.77 1.63 14.06
N ASP A 60 11.15 0.64 14.85
CA ASP A 60 11.58 0.79 16.26
C ASP A 60 10.51 1.27 17.25
N VAL A 61 9.23 0.95 17.00
CA VAL A 61 8.17 1.17 17.99
C VAL A 61 8.31 0.19 19.16
N GLU A 62 8.10 0.69 20.38
CA GLU A 62 8.16 -0.16 21.59
C GLU A 62 7.19 -1.33 21.43
N THR A 63 7.76 -2.53 21.35
CA THR A 63 7.02 -3.76 21.04
C THR A 63 7.14 -4.73 22.21
N LYS A 64 6.00 -5.25 22.67
CA LYS A 64 5.93 -6.23 23.77
C LYS A 64 5.07 -7.41 23.37
N LEU A 65 5.51 -8.61 23.76
CA LEU A 65 4.68 -9.81 23.73
C LEU A 65 3.94 -9.94 25.05
N LEU A 66 2.61 -10.05 25.00
CA LEU A 66 1.81 -10.29 26.18
C LEU A 66 1.87 -11.76 26.59
N ALA A 67 1.92 -11.97 27.90
CA ALA A 67 1.77 -13.29 28.48
C ALA A 67 0.39 -13.89 28.16
N GLY A 68 0.32 -15.22 28.05
CA GLY A 68 -0.91 -15.96 27.81
C GLY A 68 -0.82 -16.89 26.60
N LYS A 69 -1.85 -17.71 26.41
CA LYS A 69 -1.91 -18.76 25.38
C LYS A 69 -1.66 -18.24 23.96
N TYR A 70 -2.10 -17.02 23.67
CA TYR A 70 -2.16 -16.47 22.31
C TYR A 70 -1.00 -15.52 21.95
N LYS A 71 -0.10 -15.20 22.89
CA LYS A 71 1.12 -14.41 22.67
C LYS A 71 0.88 -13.12 21.85
N PHE A 72 -0.08 -12.29 22.25
CA PHE A 72 -0.39 -11.06 21.53
C PHE A 72 0.83 -10.13 21.41
N VAL A 73 1.01 -9.53 20.25
CA VAL A 73 2.02 -8.48 20.02
C VAL A 73 1.35 -7.12 20.24
N VAL A 74 1.94 -6.29 21.09
CA VAL A 74 1.51 -4.91 21.36
C VAL A 74 2.62 -3.97 20.92
N GLN A 75 2.28 -2.98 20.11
CA GLN A 75 3.21 -1.96 19.60
C GLN A 75 2.73 -0.56 19.98
N MET A 76 3.61 0.25 20.56
CA MET A 76 3.30 1.63 20.94
C MET A 76 3.65 2.62 19.81
N ASN A 77 2.65 2.93 18.96
CA ASN A 77 2.80 3.88 17.86
C ASN A 77 2.51 5.33 18.32
N ALA A 78 3.37 5.92 19.16
CA ALA A 78 3.13 7.24 19.77
C ALA A 78 2.89 8.36 18.73
N ASN A 79 3.63 8.33 17.62
CA ASN A 79 3.52 9.31 16.52
C ASN A 79 2.14 9.32 15.85
N ARG A 80 1.40 8.20 15.90
CA ARG A 80 0.06 8.09 15.30
C ARG A 80 -0.92 9.11 15.89
N LYS A 81 -0.79 9.44 17.18
CA LYS A 81 -1.69 10.40 17.84
C LYS A 81 -1.48 11.82 17.32
N ILE A 82 -0.23 12.18 17.03
CA ILE A 82 0.18 13.54 16.63
C ILE A 82 0.01 13.73 15.12
N MET A 83 0.40 12.74 14.33
CA MET A 83 0.36 12.78 12.85
C MET A 83 -1.00 12.34 12.28
N LYS A 84 -2.03 12.15 13.12
CA LYS A 84 -3.37 11.82 12.65
C LYS A 84 -3.89 12.98 11.79
N ARG A 85 -4.51 12.65 10.64
CA ARG A 85 -5.26 13.63 9.84
C ARG A 85 -6.28 14.34 10.72
N LYS A 86 -6.35 15.67 10.61
CA LYS A 86 -7.37 16.46 11.30
C LYS A 86 -8.75 15.94 10.91
N SER A 87 -9.61 15.69 11.89
CA SER A 87 -10.99 15.30 11.61
C SER A 87 -11.68 16.42 10.83
N GLN A 88 -12.48 16.03 9.84
CA GLN A 88 -13.38 16.98 9.18
C GLN A 88 -14.36 17.53 10.22
N ASN A 89 -14.72 18.81 10.07
CA ASN A 89 -15.79 19.38 10.87
C ASN A 89 -17.14 18.91 10.31
N ILE A 90 -17.90 18.17 11.10
CA ILE A 90 -19.21 17.65 10.73
C ILE A 90 -20.27 18.50 11.41
N LEU A 91 -20.92 19.36 10.64
CA LEU A 91 -21.93 20.30 11.14
C LEU A 91 -23.37 19.78 10.99
N ASN A 92 -23.60 18.83 10.08
CA ASN A 92 -24.92 18.29 9.75
C ASN A 92 -24.85 16.77 9.55
N VAL A 93 -25.96 16.08 9.83
CA VAL A 93 -26.10 14.64 9.55
C VAL A 93 -26.02 14.38 8.04
N VAL A 94 -26.64 15.25 7.23
CA VAL A 94 -26.52 15.25 5.77
C VAL A 94 -25.55 16.35 5.39
N GLN A 95 -24.25 16.05 5.44
CA GLN A 95 -23.21 16.98 5.04
C GLN A 95 -23.05 16.96 3.51
N PRO A 96 -23.05 18.12 2.84
CA PRO A 96 -22.75 18.19 1.41
C PRO A 96 -21.37 17.61 1.10
N PHE A 97 -21.26 16.89 -0.02
CA PHE A 97 -19.98 16.39 -0.49
C PHE A 97 -19.13 17.55 -1.02
N GLU A 98 -17.90 17.67 -0.50
CA GLU A 98 -16.90 18.63 -0.98
C GLU A 98 -15.79 17.87 -1.73
N PRO A 99 -15.81 17.85 -3.08
CA PRO A 99 -14.84 17.11 -3.87
C PRO A 99 -13.39 17.49 -3.56
N GLU A 100 -13.15 18.76 -3.20
CA GLU A 100 -11.81 19.24 -2.88
C GLU A 100 -11.22 18.66 -1.60
N CYS A 101 -12.08 18.26 -0.65
CA CYS A 101 -11.68 17.60 0.59
C CYS A 101 -11.60 16.06 0.46
N PHE A 102 -12.00 15.52 -0.70
CA PHE A 102 -11.97 14.10 -0.97
C PHE A 102 -10.61 13.68 -1.56
N ASN A 103 -9.77 13.07 -0.73
CA ASN A 103 -8.37 12.81 -1.06
C ASN A 103 -8.11 11.56 -1.92
N PHE A 104 -9.09 10.69 -2.17
CA PHE A 104 -8.86 9.44 -2.91
C PHE A 104 -8.57 9.66 -4.40
N THR A 105 -8.88 10.84 -4.95
CA THR A 105 -8.54 11.22 -6.33
C THR A 105 -7.24 12.02 -6.42
N LYS A 106 -6.58 12.32 -5.29
CA LYS A 106 -5.43 13.22 -5.17
C LYS A 106 -4.17 12.52 -4.66
N ILE A 107 -3.95 11.27 -5.07
CA ILE A 107 -2.71 10.55 -4.79
C ILE A 107 -1.60 11.17 -5.63
N LYS A 108 -0.47 11.50 -5.02
CA LYS A 108 0.67 12.02 -5.78
C LYS A 108 1.32 10.89 -6.57
N THR A 109 1.84 11.19 -7.76
CA THR A 109 2.49 10.18 -8.61
C THR A 109 3.63 9.45 -7.91
N GLU A 110 4.38 10.15 -7.04
CA GLU A 110 5.47 9.58 -6.23
C GLU A 110 5.00 8.54 -5.20
N GLU A 111 3.75 8.60 -4.75
CA GLU A 111 3.18 7.67 -3.75
C GLU A 111 2.69 6.34 -4.39
N ILE A 112 2.69 6.25 -5.72
CA ILE A 112 2.24 5.05 -6.45
C ILE A 112 3.39 4.04 -6.52
N LEU A 113 3.24 2.90 -5.83
CA LEU A 113 4.25 1.83 -5.86
C LEU A 113 4.19 1.00 -7.15
N THR A 114 2.99 0.57 -7.55
CA THR A 114 2.75 -0.21 -8.77
C THR A 114 1.25 -0.21 -9.13
N ASN A 115 0.93 -0.37 -10.42
CA ASN A 115 -0.40 -0.65 -10.94
C ASN A 115 -0.53 -2.15 -11.19
N LEU A 116 -1.68 -2.74 -10.88
CA LEU A 116 -1.93 -4.16 -11.14
C LEU A 116 -2.70 -4.33 -12.44
N HIS A 117 -2.22 -5.21 -13.31
CA HIS A 117 -2.88 -5.56 -14.57
C HIS A 117 -3.07 -7.06 -14.68
N TYR A 118 -4.33 -7.50 -14.75
CA TYR A 118 -4.67 -8.90 -14.89
C TYR A 118 -4.51 -9.33 -16.36
N GLU A 119 -3.71 -10.36 -16.62
CA GLU A 119 -3.59 -10.98 -17.93
C GLU A 119 -4.56 -12.16 -18.05
N GLN A 120 -5.65 -11.95 -18.78
CA GLN A 120 -6.55 -13.02 -19.20
C GLN A 120 -5.80 -13.91 -20.19
N ASN A 121 -5.47 -15.15 -19.78
CA ASN A 121 -5.16 -16.21 -20.75
C ASN A 121 -6.42 -16.47 -21.57
N SER A 122 -6.54 -15.81 -22.73
CA SER A 122 -7.60 -16.11 -23.68
C SER A 122 -7.43 -17.57 -24.11
N PRO A 123 -8.46 -18.43 -24.01
CA PRO A 123 -8.38 -19.76 -24.60
C PRO A 123 -8.17 -19.55 -26.11
N LYS A 124 -7.11 -20.17 -26.66
CA LYS A 124 -6.91 -20.23 -28.11
C LYS A 124 -8.17 -20.84 -28.71
N ARG A 125 -9.00 -20.02 -29.35
CA ARG A 125 -10.10 -20.54 -30.18
C ARG A 125 -9.45 -21.25 -31.36
N HIS A 126 -9.55 -22.57 -31.37
CA HIS A 126 -9.28 -23.41 -32.52
C HIS A 126 -10.36 -23.22 -33.57
#